data_AF-A0A6I0BVE3-F1
#
_entry.id   AF-A0A6I0BVE3-F1
#
_cell.length_a   1.000
_cell.length_b   1.000
_cell.length_c   1.000
_cell.angle_alpha   90.00
_cell.angle_beta   90.00
_cell.angle_gamma   90.00
#
_symmetry.space_group_name_H-M   'P 1'
#
loop_
_entity.id
_entity.type
_entity.pdbx_description
1 polymer ?
#
loop_
_entity_poly.entity_id
_entity_poly.type
_entity_poly.pdbx_seq_one_letter_code
_entity_poly.pdbx_strand_id
1 'polypeptide(L)'
;MQKKFINPETLPPTFGYSHVVEISNAKRTIYISGQVAINTNGQIVGVGDLATQMQQVFENIKSALETLELQFNDVVKLTFFLTDIPQMAIVRDIRDQYIDTKNPPASSAVAN
;
A
#
# COMPACT_ATOMS: atom_id res chain seq x y z
N MET A 1 -9.92 5.55 16.11
CA MET A 1 -10.20 5.72 14.68
C MET A 1 -11.25 4.71 14.28
N GLN A 2 -12.30 5.14 13.57
CA GLN A 2 -13.25 4.24 12.93
C GLN A 2 -13.03 4.36 11.42
N LYS A 3 -13.06 3.22 10.72
CA LYS A 3 -12.89 3.14 9.27
C LYS A 3 -14.15 2.56 8.65
N LYS A 4 -14.68 3.20 7.61
CA LYS A 4 -15.77 2.66 6.81
C LYS A 4 -15.31 2.56 5.36
N PHE A 5 -15.39 1.34 4.82
CA PHE A 5 -15.01 1.02 3.44
C PHE A 5 -16.28 0.98 2.60
N ILE A 6 -16.30 1.74 1.51
CA ILE A 6 -17.50 1.95 0.71
C ILE A 6 -17.14 1.72 -0.76
N ASN A 7 -17.90 0.81 -1.40
CA ASN A 7 -17.85 0.54 -2.82
C ASN A 7 -19.25 0.80 -3.40
N PRO A 8 -19.51 2.00 -3.95
CA PRO A 8 -20.81 2.31 -4.54
C PRO A 8 -21.13 1.41 -5.73
N GLU A 9 -22.39 1.00 -5.86
CA GLU A 9 -22.88 0.22 -7.01
C GLU A 9 -22.78 1.00 -8.33
N THR A 10 -22.64 2.32 -8.27
CA THR A 10 -22.46 3.20 -9.43
C THR A 10 -21.05 3.19 -10.01
N LEU A 11 -20.11 2.47 -9.38
CA LEU A 11 -18.72 2.35 -9.83
C LEU A 11 -18.38 0.90 -10.22
N PRO A 12 -17.39 0.68 -11.10
CA PRO A 12 -16.94 -0.66 -11.45
C PRO A 12 -16.47 -1.47 -10.24
N PRO A 13 -16.46 -2.81 -10.32
CA PRO A 13 -15.86 -3.66 -9.31
C PRO A 13 -14.40 -3.30 -9.03
N THR A 14 -13.97 -3.44 -7.77
CA THR A 14 -12.59 -3.17 -7.38
C THR A 14 -11.72 -4.42 -7.48
N PHE A 15 -10.42 -4.22 -7.69
CA PHE A 15 -9.42 -5.29 -7.75
C PHE A 15 -8.37 -5.06 -6.65
N GLY A 16 -8.78 -5.37 -5.41
CA GLY A 16 -7.95 -5.23 -4.21
C GLY A 16 -7.74 -3.79 -3.76
N TYR A 17 -8.78 -2.95 -3.83
CA TYR A 17 -8.82 -1.62 -3.23
C TYR A 17 -10.26 -1.27 -2.85
N SER A 18 -10.44 -0.26 -2.00
CA SER A 18 -11.76 0.32 -1.75
C SER A 18 -11.91 1.63 -2.51
N HIS A 19 -13.06 1.88 -3.15
CA HIS A 19 -13.34 3.15 -3.82
C HIS A 19 -13.26 4.32 -2.84
N VAL A 20 -13.82 4.13 -1.64
CA VAL A 20 -13.80 5.14 -0.58
C VAL A 20 -13.44 4.50 0.76
N VAL A 21 -12.58 5.18 1.51
CA VAL A 21 -12.31 4.90 2.92
C VAL A 21 -12.61 6.16 3.72
N GLU A 22 -13.71 6.13 4.48
CA GLU A 22 -14.07 7.21 5.41
C GLU A 22 -13.38 6.96 6.75
N ILE A 23 -12.77 8.01 7.30
CA ILE A 23 -12.08 7.99 8.58
C ILE A 23 -12.75 8.98 9.52
N SER A 24 -13.21 8.49 10.68
CA SER A 24 -13.77 9.33 11.74
C SER A 24 -13.05 9.09 13.07
N ASN A 25 -13.09 10.10 13.94
CA ASN A 25 -12.43 10.09 15.25
C ASN A 25 -10.94 9.71 15.19
N ALA A 26 -10.23 10.17 14.16
CA ALA A 26 -8.77 10.05 14.10
C ALA A 26 -8.14 11.09 15.02
N LYS A 27 -7.19 10.66 15.86
CA LYS A 27 -6.45 11.56 16.77
C LYS A 27 -5.17 12.13 16.14
N ARG A 28 -4.64 11.45 15.13
CA ARG A 28 -3.42 11.80 14.41
C ARG A 28 -3.47 11.25 12.99
N THR A 29 -2.81 11.93 12.07
CA THR A 29 -2.59 11.49 10.69
C THR A 29 -1.10 11.37 10.45
N ILE A 30 -0.67 10.23 9.91
CA ILE A 30 0.74 9.95 9.63
C ILE A 30 0.93 9.95 8.12
N TYR A 31 1.95 10.67 7.66
CA TYR A 31 2.36 10.67 6.27
C TYR A 31 3.70 9.94 6.19
N ILE A 32 3.73 8.83 5.45
CA ILE A 32 4.95 8.08 5.16
C ILE A 32 5.41 8.51 3.76
N SER A 33 6.66 8.95 3.64
CA SER A 33 7.27 9.26 2.34
C SER A 33 7.22 8.05 1.41
N GLY A 34 7.27 8.29 0.10
CA GLY A 34 7.36 7.20 -0.88
C GLY A 34 8.52 6.27 -0.55
N GLN A 35 8.22 4.99 -0.33
CA GLN A 35 9.24 3.98 -0.05
C GLN A 35 9.69 3.34 -1.36
N VAL A 36 10.97 3.02 -1.42
CA VAL A 36 11.64 2.38 -2.56
C VAL A 36 12.39 1.13 -2.09
N ALA A 37 12.81 0.27 -3.01
CA ALA A 37 13.50 -0.99 -2.72
C ALA A 37 14.96 -0.78 -2.31
N ILE A 38 15.21 0.08 -1.32
CA ILE A 38 16.52 0.33 -0.72
C ILE A 38 16.52 -0.20 0.72
N ASN A 39 17.53 -0.98 1.09
CA ASN A 39 17.70 -1.47 2.46
C ASN A 39 18.40 -0.44 3.38
N THR A 40 18.57 -0.78 4.65
CA THR A 40 19.22 0.08 5.66
C THR A 40 20.68 0.42 5.37
N ASN A 41 21.35 -0.37 4.50
CA ASN A 41 22.71 -0.11 4.04
C ASN A 41 22.76 0.79 2.79
N GLY A 42 21.62 1.28 2.31
CA GLY A 42 21.54 2.11 1.10
C GLY A 42 21.64 1.33 -0.22
N GLN A 43 21.49 0.01 -0.18
CA GLN A 43 21.61 -0.86 -1.36
C GLN A 43 20.25 -1.12 -2.00
N ILE A 44 20.21 -1.15 -3.33
CA ILE A 44 19.02 -1.57 -4.09
C ILE A 44 18.84 -3.08 -3.92
N VAL A 45 17.66 -3.48 -3.46
CA VAL A 45 17.27 -4.88 -3.25
C VAL A 45 16.43 -5.35 -4.45
N GLY A 46 16.70 -6.56 -4.95
CA GLY A 46 15.92 -7.15 -6.06
C GLY A 46 16.19 -6.53 -7.43
N VAL A 47 17.44 -6.22 -7.79
CA VAL A 47 17.75 -5.72 -9.14
C VAL A 47 17.26 -6.73 -10.20
N GLY A 48 16.36 -6.29 -11.09
CA GLY A 48 15.74 -7.15 -12.11
C GLY A 48 14.60 -8.03 -11.61
N ASP A 49 14.24 -7.96 -10.33
CA ASP A 49 13.15 -8.73 -9.72
C ASP A 49 12.17 -7.80 -8.98
N LEU A 50 11.05 -7.52 -9.64
CA LEU A 50 10.01 -6.66 -9.09
C LEU A 50 9.38 -7.23 -7.81
N ALA A 51 9.20 -8.54 -7.70
CA ALA A 51 8.56 -9.13 -6.53
C ALA A 51 9.41 -8.87 -5.28
N THR A 52 10.72 -9.12 -5.40
CA THR A 52 11.71 -8.83 -4.35
C THR A 52 11.81 -7.32 -4.05
N GLN A 53 11.74 -6.46 -5.08
CA GLN A 53 11.70 -5.00 -4.88
C GLN A 53 10.46 -4.57 -4.08
N MET A 54 9.28 -5.06 -4.47
CA MET A 54 8.03 -4.72 -3.79
C MET A 54 8.03 -5.24 -2.36
N GLN A 55 8.56 -6.43 -2.11
CA GLN A 55 8.69 -6.94 -0.74
C GLN A 55 9.53 -5.98 0.11
N GLN A 56 10.69 -5.52 -0.39
CA GLN A 56 11.50 -4.53 0.33
C GLN A 56 10.75 -3.21 0.57
N VAL A 57 9.97 -2.73 -0.40
CA VAL A 57 9.14 -1.53 -0.25
C VAL A 57 8.14 -1.69 0.89
N PHE A 58 7.44 -2.82 0.96
CA PHE A 58 6.47 -3.08 2.02
C PHE A 58 7.13 -3.31 3.39
N GLU A 59 8.30 -3.94 3.47
CA GLU A 59 9.08 -4.02 4.72
C GLU A 59 9.55 -2.64 5.21
N ASN A 60 9.89 -1.73 4.29
CA ASN A 60 10.24 -0.36 4.64
C ASN A 60 9.02 0.41 5.19
N ILE A 61 7.85 0.24 4.58
CA ILE A 61 6.59 0.82 5.10
C ILE A 61 6.25 0.23 6.48
N LYS A 62 6.40 -1.09 6.64
CA LYS A 62 6.21 -1.78 7.92
C LYS A 62 7.07 -1.19 9.01
N SER A 63 8.36 -1.03 8.73
CA SER A 63 9.33 -0.44 9.66
C SER A 63 8.91 0.96 10.08
N ALA A 64 8.45 1.80 9.12
CA ALA A 64 7.95 3.14 9.43
C ALA A 64 6.70 3.12 10.31
N LEU A 65 5.75 2.22 10.07
CA LEU A 65 4.55 2.04 10.89
C LEU A 65 4.90 1.60 12.32
N GLU A 66 5.81 0.63 12.46
CA GLU A 66 6.21 0.07 13.75
C GLU A 66 6.89 1.11 14.66
N THR A 67 7.57 2.12 14.10
CA THR A 67 8.11 3.26 14.90
C THR A 67 7.04 4.04 15.68
N LEU A 68 5.78 3.92 15.27
CA LEU A 68 4.63 4.60 15.85
C LEU A 68 3.65 3.63 16.52
N GLU A 69 4.05 2.36 16.69
CA GLU A 69 3.22 1.25 17.18
C GLU A 69 1.98 1.03 16.30
N LEU A 70 2.10 1.29 14.99
CA LEU A 70 1.05 1.07 14.00
C LEU A 70 1.33 -0.18 13.18
N GLN A 71 0.31 -0.66 12.48
CA GLN A 71 0.37 -1.82 11.57
C GLN A 71 -0.31 -1.50 10.24
N PHE A 72 -0.23 -2.41 9.26
CA PHE A 72 -0.86 -2.18 7.95
C PHE A 72 -2.37 -2.03 8.00
N ASN A 73 -3.04 -2.56 9.03
CA ASN A 73 -4.45 -2.30 9.25
C ASN A 73 -4.72 -0.81 9.56
N ASP A 74 -3.74 -0.01 9.95
CA ASP A 74 -3.93 1.43 10.13
C ASP A 74 -3.77 2.23 8.83
N VAL A 75 -3.32 1.59 7.75
CA VAL A 75 -3.16 2.23 6.43
C VAL A 75 -4.51 2.39 5.75
N VAL A 76 -4.79 3.60 5.27
CA VAL A 76 -6.09 3.97 4.68
C VAL A 76 -6.01 4.27 3.19
N LYS A 77 -4.80 4.59 2.68
CA LYS A 77 -4.51 4.88 1.28
C LYS A 77 -3.13 4.40 0.90
N LEU A 78 -3.01 3.73 -0.26
CA LEU A 78 -1.75 3.42 -0.91
C LEU A 78 -1.66 4.14 -2.26
N THR A 79 -0.48 4.63 -2.62
CA THR A 79 -0.22 5.26 -3.93
C THR A 79 0.99 4.59 -4.55
N PHE A 80 0.80 3.97 -5.71
CA PHE A 80 1.82 3.25 -6.45
C PHE A 80 2.27 4.07 -7.64
N PHE A 81 3.59 4.24 -7.77
CA PHE A 81 4.24 4.79 -8.95
C PHE A 81 5.09 3.67 -9.56
N LEU A 82 4.72 3.24 -10.76
CA LEU A 82 5.35 2.12 -11.45
C LEU A 82 5.98 2.60 -12.75
N THR A 83 6.90 1.80 -13.28
CA THR A 83 7.46 2.04 -14.61
C THR A 83 6.66 1.35 -15.71
N ASP A 84 5.79 0.39 -15.38
CA ASP A 84 4.99 -0.36 -16.35
C ASP A 84 3.70 -0.92 -15.71
N ILE A 85 2.54 -0.79 -16.37
CA ILE A 85 1.22 -1.21 -15.83
C ILE A 85 1.01 -2.73 -15.73
N PRO A 86 1.42 -3.57 -16.71
CA PRO A 86 1.25 -5.03 -16.66
C PRO A 86 1.84 -5.68 -15.40
N GLN A 87 2.76 -4.99 -14.73
CA GLN A 87 3.37 -5.40 -13.48
C GLN A 87 2.44 -5.32 -12.25
N MET A 88 1.27 -4.68 -12.38
CA MET A 88 0.31 -4.50 -11.28
C MET A 88 -0.18 -5.81 -10.65
N ALA A 89 -0.17 -6.93 -11.37
CA ALA A 89 -0.53 -8.23 -10.80
C ALA A 89 0.46 -8.65 -9.69
N ILE A 90 1.77 -8.60 -10.00
CA ILE A 90 2.84 -8.92 -9.05
C ILE A 90 2.79 -7.96 -7.84
N VAL A 91 2.57 -6.67 -8.09
CA VAL A 91 2.44 -5.67 -7.03
C VAL A 91 1.29 -6.00 -6.08
N ARG A 92 0.14 -6.45 -6.61
CA ARG A 92 -1.01 -6.87 -5.79
C ARG A 92 -0.71 -8.14 -5.00
N ASP A 93 -0.11 -9.14 -5.62
CA ASP A 93 0.25 -10.41 -4.96
C ASP A 93 1.17 -10.20 -3.76
N ILE A 94 2.13 -9.27 -3.86
CA ILE A 94 2.98 -8.90 -2.73
C ILE A 94 2.20 -8.08 -1.70
N ARG A 95 1.48 -7.03 -2.12
CA ARG A 95 0.71 -6.16 -1.21
C ARG A 95 -0.30 -6.96 -0.37
N ASP A 96 -0.96 -7.95 -0.95
CA ASP A 96 -2.01 -8.72 -0.30
C ASP A 96 -1.49 -9.59 0.85
N GLN A 97 -0.16 -9.76 0.97
CA GLN A 97 0.50 -10.36 2.12
C GLN A 97 0.57 -9.42 3.34
N TYR A 98 0.41 -8.12 3.13
CA TYR A 98 0.56 -7.09 4.17
C TYR A 98 -0.76 -6.47 4.63
N ILE A 99 -1.75 -6.35 3.75
CA ILE A 99 -2.99 -5.61 4.04
C ILE A 99 -4.17 -6.53 4.39
N ASP A 100 -5.23 -5.97 5.01
CA ASP A 100 -6.53 -6.65 5.09
C ASP A 100 -7.19 -6.67 3.71
N THR A 101 -7.19 -7.83 3.05
CA THR A 101 -7.79 -8.00 1.72
C THR A 101 -9.32 -7.97 1.72
N LYS A 102 -9.97 -8.12 2.89
CA LYS A 102 -11.43 -7.96 3.01
C LYS A 102 -11.82 -6.48 3.04
N ASN A 103 -10.98 -5.64 3.63
CA ASN A 103 -11.17 -4.19 3.71
C ASN A 103 -9.91 -3.44 3.25
N PRO A 104 -9.54 -3.54 1.96
CA PRO A 104 -8.29 -2.99 1.48
C PRO A 104 -8.32 -1.45 1.51
N PRO A 105 -7.16 -0.79 1.68
CA PRO A 105 -7.04 0.66 1.58
C PRO A 105 -7.58 1.20 0.24
N ALA A 106 -7.88 2.50 0.20
CA ALA A 106 -8.02 3.18 -1.09
C ALA A 106 -6.68 3.09 -1.85
N SER A 107 -6.72 3.19 -3.19
CA SER A 107 -5.52 3.04 -4.01
C SER A 107 -5.48 3.98 -5.20
N SER A 108 -4.27 4.35 -5.62
CA SER A 108 -3.99 4.93 -6.92
C SER A 108 -2.76 4.24 -7.49
N ALA A 109 -2.76 3.95 -8.78
CA ALA A 109 -1.60 3.42 -9.49
C ALA A 109 -1.38 4.25 -10.75
N VAL A 110 -0.17 4.75 -10.93
CA VAL A 110 0.26 5.50 -12.11
C VAL A 110 1.49 4.81 -12.65
N ALA A 111 1.54 4.62 -13.97
CA ALA A 111 2.76 4.21 -14.64
C ALA A 111 3.02 5.10 -15.85
N ASN A 112 4.29 5.18 -16.24
CA ASN A 112 4.72 5.80 -17.48
C ASN A 112 4.62 4.84 -18.66
#